data_AF-A0A2T4CLT6-F1
#
_entry.id   AF-A0A2T4CLT6-F1
#
_cell.length_a   1.000
_cell.length_b   1.000
_cell.length_c   1.000
_cell.angle_alpha   90.00
_cell.angle_beta   90.00
_cell.angle_gamma   90.00
#
_symmetry.space_group_name_H-M   'P 1'
#
loop_
_entity.id
_entity.type
_entity.pdbx_description
1 polymer ?
#
loop_
_entity_poly.entity_id
_entity_poly.type
_entity_poly.pdbx_seq_one_letter_code
_entity_poly.pdbx_strand_id
1 'polypeptide(L)' 'QVTELGLIWADRLSFVMEADCSIKRLKPTDRLTDEQEKISNISSAEKIDSDFALLSGELHELFPALVSLFQSQEGLE' A
#
# COMPACT_ATOMS: atom_id res chain seq x y z
N GLN A 1 -9.63 -22.50 -7.97
CA GLN A 1 -9.42 -21.82 -6.67
C GLN A 1 -8.81 -20.47 -7.01
N VAL A 2 -9.40 -19.36 -6.55
CA VAL A 2 -8.84 -18.03 -6.76
C VAL A 2 -7.71 -17.87 -5.74
N THR A 3 -6.47 -17.82 -6.21
CA THR A 3 -5.29 -17.79 -5.34
C THR A 3 -4.73 -16.37 -5.15
N GLU A 4 -5.30 -15.38 -5.87
CA GLU A 4 -4.83 -14.00 -5.92
C GLU A 4 -6.02 -13.03 -5.85
N LEU A 5 -5.94 -12.02 -4.98
CA LEU A 5 -6.93 -10.95 -4.81
C LEU A 5 -6.28 -9.60 -5.07
N GLY A 6 -6.74 -8.88 -6.09
CA GLY A 6 -6.38 -7.48 -6.31
C GLY A 6 -7.15 -6.57 -5.36
N LEU A 7 -6.43 -5.76 -4.57
CA LEU A 7 -6.99 -4.88 -3.56
C LEU A 7 -6.51 -3.44 -3.79
N ILE A 8 -7.41 -2.49 -3.49
CA ILE A 8 -7.11 -1.07 -3.42
C ILE A 8 -7.41 -0.63 -1.99
N TRP A 9 -6.40 -0.10 -1.30
CA TRP A 9 -6.51 0.41 0.06
C TRP A 9 -6.61 1.93 0.04
N ALA A 10 -7.68 2.44 0.66
CA ALA A 10 -7.95 3.88 0.86
C ALA A 10 -7.87 4.76 -0.39
N ASP A 11 -7.98 4.20 -1.61
CA ASP A 11 -7.74 4.89 -2.89
C ASP A 11 -6.28 5.39 -3.06
N ARG A 12 -5.35 4.88 -2.24
CA ARG A 12 -3.94 5.34 -2.15
C ARG A 12 -2.92 4.27 -2.55
N LEU A 13 -3.18 3.01 -2.21
CA LEU A 13 -2.32 1.88 -2.52
C LEU A 13 -3.08 0.81 -3.30
N SER A 14 -2.42 0.22 -4.29
CA SER A 14 -2.90 -0.96 -5.01
C SER A 14 -1.92 -2.11 -4.81
N PHE A 15 -2.44 -3.32 -4.56
CA PHE A 15 -1.61 -4.51 -4.39
C PHE A 15 -2.40 -5.78 -4.69
N VAL A 16 -1.69 -6.89 -4.84
CA VAL A 16 -2.25 -8.23 -4.97
C VAL A 16 -1.93 -9.00 -3.70
N MET A 17 -2.93 -9.64 -3.10
CA MET A 17 -2.77 -10.49 -1.93
C MET A 17 -3.02 -11.94 -2.31
N GLU A 18 -2.13 -12.84 -1.89
CA GLU A 18 -2.26 -14.28 -2.09
C GLU A 18 -2.81 -14.99 -0.85
N ALA A 19 -3.19 -16.25 -1.01
CA ALA A 19 -3.78 -17.07 0.06
C ALA A 19 -2.83 -17.32 1.24
N ASP A 20 -1.52 -17.18 1.06
CA ASP A 20 -0.49 -17.27 2.09
C ASP A 20 -0.24 -15.92 2.80
N CYS A 21 -1.10 -14.93 2.56
CA CYS A 21 -0.96 -13.54 3.01
C CYS A 21 0.26 -12.80 2.39
N SER A 22 0.84 -13.31 1.31
CA SER A 22 1.87 -12.58 0.55
C SER A 22 1.26 -11.37 -0.15
N ILE A 23 1.93 -10.21 -0.02
CA ILE A 23 1.58 -8.97 -0.72
C ILE A 23 2.53 -8.79 -1.91
N LYS A 24 1.97 -8.70 -3.11
CA LYS A 24 2.69 -8.54 -4.38
C LYS A 24 2.24 -7.29 -5.12
N ARG A 25 3.13 -6.78 -6.00
CA ARG A 25 2.84 -5.64 -6.89
C ARG A 25 2.29 -4.41 -6.17
N LEU A 26 2.83 -4.10 -4.98
CA LEU A 26 2.49 -2.89 -4.24
C LEU A 26 2.87 -1.65 -5.05
N LYS A 27 1.88 -0.80 -5.36
CA LYS A 27 2.07 0.44 -6.09
C LYS A 27 1.19 1.55 -5.51
N PRO A 28 1.71 2.79 -5.42
CA PRO A 28 0.86 3.94 -5.15
C PRO A 28 -0.11 4.14 -6.31
N THR A 29 -1.33 4.59 -6.01
CA THR A 29 -2.32 4.96 -7.03
C THR A 29 -1.96 6.30 -7.66
N ASP A 30 -2.48 6.55 -8.86
CA ASP A 30 -2.29 7.82 -9.57
C ASP A 30 -2.70 9.01 -8.71
N ARG A 31 -3.74 8.85 -7.88
CA ARG A 31 -4.19 9.86 -6.91
C ARG A 31 -3.10 10.28 -5.93
N LEU A 32 -2.38 9.30 -5.38
CA LEU A 32 -1.34 9.57 -4.38
C LEU A 32 -0.11 10.22 -5.03
N THR A 33 0.20 9.83 -6.27
CA THR A 33 1.32 10.42 -7.03
C THR A 33 1.00 11.82 -7.58
N ASP A 34 -0.25 12.11 -7.91
CA ASP A 34 -0.70 13.44 -8.37
C ASP A 34 -0.55 14.50 -7.26
N GLU A 35 -0.70 14.11 -5.99
CA GLU A 35 -0.39 14.98 -4.84
C GLU A 35 1.10 15.36 -4.77
N GLN A 36 2.01 14.47 -5.20
CA GLN A 36 3.46 14.72 -5.23
C GLN A 36 3.93 15.49 -6.48
N GLU A 37 3.27 15.36 -7.64
CA GLU A 37 3.67 16.00 -8.90
C GLU A 37 3.71 17.54 -8.84
N LYS A 38 3.13 18.13 -7.79
CA LYS A 38 3.25 19.57 -7.50
C LYS A 38 4.70 20.00 -7.19
N ILE A 39 5.59 19.07 -6.87
CA ILE A 39 7.02 19.31 -6.62
C ILE A 39 7.81 19.13 -7.93
N SER A 40 7.64 20.05 -8.87
CA SER A 40 8.42 20.07 -10.12
C SER A 40 9.79 20.71 -9.89
N ASN A 41 10.84 19.89 -9.70
CA ASN A 41 12.30 20.14 -9.86
C ASN A 41 13.18 19.39 -8.82
N ILE A 42 12.91 18.11 -8.54
CA ILE A 42 13.77 17.30 -7.64
C ILE A 42 14.69 16.36 -8.41
N SER A 43 15.88 16.12 -7.87
CA SER A 43 16.83 15.13 -8.42
C SER A 43 16.26 13.71 -8.37
N SER A 44 16.74 12.80 -9.23
CA SER A 44 16.32 11.39 -9.21
C SER A 44 16.48 10.73 -7.84
N ALA A 45 17.52 11.11 -7.07
CA ALA A 45 17.74 10.60 -5.72
C ALA A 45 16.68 11.11 -4.73
N GLU A 46 16.29 12.37 -4.84
CA GLU A 46 15.27 12.99 -3.98
C GLU A 46 13.88 12.49 -4.32
N LYS A 47 13.62 12.16 -5.59
CA LYS A 47 12.38 11.49 -5.98
C LYS A 47 12.23 10.14 -5.30
N ILE A 48 13.29 9.33 -5.29
CA ILE A 48 13.28 8.02 -4.62
C ILE A 48 13.04 8.19 -3.12
N ASP A 49 13.71 9.14 -2.48
CA ASP A 49 13.53 9.40 -1.04
C ASP A 49 12.08 9.83 -0.72
N SER A 50 11.52 10.73 -1.53
CA SER A 50 10.15 11.22 -1.38
C SER A 50 9.11 10.13 -1.65
N ASP A 51 9.29 9.32 -2.70
CA ASP A 51 8.45 8.16 -2.99
C ASP A 51 8.52 7.13 -1.87
N PHE A 52 9.72 6.86 -1.33
CA PHE A 52 9.91 5.92 -0.23
C PHE A 52 9.28 6.41 1.08
N ALA A 53 9.49 7.68 1.44
CA ALA A 53 8.88 8.29 2.61
C ALA A 53 7.35 8.20 2.53
N LEU A 54 6.76 8.53 1.38
CA LEU A 54 5.33 8.40 1.14
C LEU A 54 4.86 6.96 1.30
N LEU A 55 5.48 6.00 0.61
CA LEU A 55 5.11 4.59 0.70
C LEU A 55 5.24 4.05 2.13
N SER A 56 6.26 4.48 2.88
CA SER A 56 6.44 4.07 4.27
C SER A 56 5.32 4.57 5.18
N GLY A 57 4.82 5.79 4.95
CA GLY A 57 3.68 6.35 5.70
C GLY A 57 2.40 5.58 5.43
N GLU A 58 2.14 5.24 4.17
CA GLU A 58 0.96 4.46 3.78
C GLU A 58 1.04 3.02 4.32
N LEU A 59 2.23 2.39 4.31
CA LEU A 59 2.45 1.08 4.90
C LEU A 59 2.27 1.07 6.42
N HIS A 60 2.62 2.17 7.11
CA HIS A 60 2.43 2.32 8.55
C HIS A 60 0.95 2.25 8.94
N GLU A 61 0.05 2.73 8.08
CA GLU A 61 -1.40 2.64 8.30
C GLU A 61 -2.00 1.33 7.77
N LEU A 62 -1.53 0.83 6.62
CA LEU A 62 -2.01 -0.40 6.00
C LEU A 62 -1.76 -1.63 6.88
N PHE A 63 -0.54 -1.79 7.41
CA PHE A 63 -0.14 -2.98 8.16
C PHE A 63 -1.00 -3.25 9.40
N PRO A 64 -1.20 -2.30 10.34
CA PRO A 64 -2.06 -2.54 11.51
C PRO A 64 -3.51 -2.76 11.11
N ALA A 65 -4.01 -2.13 10.05
CA ALA A 65 -5.35 -2.39 9.54
C ALA A 65 -5.50 -3.83 9.04
N LEU A 66 -4.53 -4.34 8.27
CA LEU A 66 -4.51 -5.74 7.82
C LEU A 66 -4.44 -6.71 9.01
N VAL A 67 -3.52 -6.46 9.95
CA VAL A 67 -3.36 -7.31 11.14
C VAL A 67 -4.66 -7.34 11.96
N SER A 68 -5.30 -6.19 12.17
CA SER A 68 -6.57 -6.11 12.89
C SER A 68 -7.68 -6.89 12.19
N LEU A 69 -7.76 -6.85 10.86
CA LEU A 69 -8.74 -7.62 10.09
C LEU A 69 -8.58 -9.13 10.29
N PHE A 70 -7.34 -9.64 10.30
CA PHE A 70 -7.08 -11.06 10.51
C PHE A 70 -7.25 -11.49 11.98
N GLN A 71 -6.85 -10.64 12.94
CA GLN A 71 -7.05 -10.91 14.37
C GLN A 71 -8.53 -10.88 14.78
N SER A 72 -9.34 -10.02 14.15
CA SER A 72 -10.78 -9.94 14.42
C SER A 72 -11.54 -11.20 14.00
N GLN A 73 -10.93 -12.08 13.19
CA GLN A 73 -11.51 -13.38 12.81
C GLN A 73 -11.23 -14.48 13.84
N GLU A 74 -10.24 -14.32 14.73
CA GLU A 74 -9.95 -15.29 15.81
C GLU A 74 -10.91 -15.16 17.01
N GLY A 75 -11.79 -14.15 17.02
CA GLY A 75 -12.78 -13.93 18.09
C GLY A 75 -14.19 -14.44 17.76
N LEU A 76 -14.37 -15.17 16.67
CA LEU A 76 -15.66 -15.72 16.21
C LEU A 76 -15.74 -17.26 16.35
N GLU A 77 -15.07 -17.82 17.35
CA GLU A 77 -15.31 -19.19 17.84
C GLU A 77 -16.15 -19.20 19.12
#